data_AF-A0A9W7C436-F1
#
_entry.id   AF-A0A9W7C436-F1
#
_cell.length_a   1.000
_cell.length_b   1.000
_cell.length_c   1.000
_cell.angle_alpha   90.00
_cell.angle_beta   90.00
_cell.angle_gamma   90.00
#
_symmetry.space_group_name_H-M   'P 1'
#
loop_
_entity.id
_entity.type
_entity.pdbx_description
1 polymer ?
#
loop_
_entity_poly.entity_id
_entity_poly.type
_entity_poly.pdbx_seq_one_letter_code
_entity_poly.pdbx_strand_id
1 'polypeptide(L)'
;MDSDEPLCRFCFEGVSEGPLIQPCNCSGSSAYLHLTCLRKWQRMVVVDQHTHPAFYEDDVRHHICNTCKAPYTCPPPTRAELMMSFTGPEIASLLGVNRIIGSHAIFSDTLGREVEGASEQRVRLLQRSYVHWIRGAYLITNVDTDEGYLDVDLTAGDFRLLCNLKESIKTEGRTYELEMNEDLKAVVDAFEKEAEARDVDDNDDKGGSTVAPPPPPAHAQSLYASIMTSNNGSVKIRYVDPSGPSYGDDHIKAVNLARPLAELSGTMSRRVEQVYKKVKRRRPAFQFDEVGVVHYSGGPCDDDKIVRCLVLGGNGSGWTSVGTLEAALLLASRRREGEGELWSGRKVEVKGLKSRDDLNGELGICLKFRKELGRWNVRLRNSLGVQINPENLTVKGCEERGEVMVFWGDARWTRAQLLGEIARGHWGLCKADVTDILREQVGVWKGLDGRMVFAPVTAMTDADMLRSREEMENMRRNFLEGGGSSEGESEDEEEGDGEDDDGDEDPMRMTDAEIEGLVREDMEEEGEG
;
A
#
# COMPACT_ATOMS: atom_id res chain seq x y z
N MET A 1 -50.92 -22.60 26.99
CA MET A 1 -50.38 -21.82 25.87
C MET A 1 -49.23 -21.06 26.48
N ASP A 2 -47.99 -21.39 26.15
CA ASP A 2 -46.81 -20.55 26.42
C ASP A 2 -45.65 -21.22 25.67
N SER A 3 -45.63 -21.00 24.36
CA SER A 3 -44.44 -21.21 23.56
C SER A 3 -43.87 -19.82 23.28
N ASP A 4 -43.30 -19.19 24.31
CA ASP A 4 -42.38 -18.07 24.11
C ASP A 4 -41.11 -18.66 23.50
N GLU A 5 -41.17 -18.92 22.19
CA GLU A 5 -39.99 -19.28 21.42
C GLU A 5 -38.96 -18.17 21.57
N PRO A 6 -37.69 -18.50 21.82
CA PRO A 6 -36.66 -17.49 21.97
C PRO A 6 -36.54 -16.69 20.66
N LEU A 7 -36.56 -15.37 20.78
CA LEU A 7 -36.38 -14.44 19.67
C LEU A 7 -35.03 -13.74 19.78
N CYS A 8 -34.45 -13.38 18.65
CA CYS A 8 -33.23 -12.60 18.60
C CYS A 8 -33.49 -11.17 19.10
N ARG A 9 -32.68 -10.69 20.05
CA ARG A 9 -32.83 -9.32 20.61
C ARG A 9 -32.57 -8.17 19.63
N PHE A 10 -32.01 -8.44 18.45
CA PHE A 10 -31.64 -7.41 17.46
C PHE A 10 -32.61 -7.31 16.29
N CYS A 11 -33.11 -8.43 15.76
CA CYS A 11 -34.08 -8.43 14.67
C CYS A 11 -35.49 -8.85 15.09
N PHE A 12 -35.66 -9.32 16.33
CA PHE A 12 -36.92 -9.86 16.87
C PHE A 12 -37.46 -11.10 16.16
N GLU A 13 -36.62 -11.77 15.36
CA GLU A 13 -36.96 -13.01 14.65
C GLU A 13 -36.48 -14.26 15.40
N GLY A 14 -37.16 -15.39 15.18
CA GLY A 14 -36.88 -16.67 15.80
C GLY A 14 -35.80 -17.50 15.09
N VAL A 15 -35.80 -18.81 15.33
CA VAL A 15 -34.82 -19.76 14.74
C VAL A 15 -34.97 -19.93 13.22
N SER A 16 -36.06 -19.45 12.62
CA SER A 16 -36.29 -19.50 11.16
C SER A 16 -35.23 -18.74 10.36
N GLU A 17 -34.71 -17.65 10.91
CA GLU A 17 -33.68 -16.81 10.28
C GLU A 17 -32.25 -17.28 10.58
N GLY A 18 -32.07 -18.26 11.48
CA GLY A 18 -30.78 -18.84 11.82
C GLY A 18 -30.67 -19.32 13.26
N PRO A 19 -29.55 -19.98 13.62
CA PRO A 19 -29.32 -20.46 14.97
C PRO A 19 -29.18 -19.30 15.96
N LEU A 20 -29.90 -19.37 17.08
CA LEU A 20 -29.79 -18.45 18.21
C LEU A 20 -28.67 -18.90 19.14
N ILE A 21 -27.86 -17.95 19.57
CA ILE A 21 -26.77 -18.15 20.53
C ILE A 21 -26.96 -17.27 21.76
N GLN A 22 -26.31 -17.64 22.85
CA GLN A 22 -26.21 -16.85 24.08
C GLN A 22 -24.74 -16.46 24.29
N PRO A 23 -24.28 -15.35 23.68
CA PRO A 23 -22.87 -15.03 23.66
C PRO A 23 -22.42 -14.26 24.92
N CYS A 24 -23.32 -13.95 25.85
CA CYS A 24 -22.99 -13.17 27.05
C CYS A 24 -23.92 -13.52 28.21
N ASN A 25 -23.71 -12.92 29.38
CA ASN A 25 -24.44 -13.20 30.61
C ASN A 25 -25.82 -12.50 30.72
N CYS A 26 -26.39 -12.01 29.61
CA CYS A 26 -27.74 -11.47 29.61
C CYS A 26 -28.76 -12.58 29.92
N SER A 27 -29.84 -12.23 30.63
CA SER A 27 -30.90 -13.16 31.02
C SER A 27 -32.25 -12.81 30.38
N GLY A 28 -33.19 -13.77 30.41
CA GLY A 28 -34.52 -13.62 29.79
C GLY A 28 -34.49 -13.60 28.26
N SER A 29 -35.45 -12.91 27.64
CA SER A 29 -35.55 -12.76 26.18
C SER A 29 -34.36 -12.03 25.56
N SER A 30 -33.65 -11.21 26.34
CA SER A 30 -32.48 -10.45 25.90
C SER A 30 -31.18 -11.26 25.78
N ALA A 31 -31.22 -12.54 26.20
CA ALA A 31 -30.08 -13.46 26.17
C ALA A 31 -29.77 -13.99 24.77
N TYR A 32 -30.79 -14.08 23.91
CA TYR A 32 -30.71 -14.77 22.63
C TYR A 32 -30.47 -13.79 21.48
N LEU A 33 -29.57 -14.16 20.57
CA LEU A 33 -29.31 -13.41 19.34
C LEU A 33 -28.80 -14.32 18.23
N HIS A 34 -28.99 -13.94 16.96
CA HIS A 34 -28.33 -14.62 15.85
C HIS A 34 -26.87 -14.18 15.75
N LEU A 35 -25.97 -15.12 15.46
CA LEU A 35 -24.56 -14.80 15.20
C LEU A 35 -24.39 -13.78 14.07
N THR A 36 -25.24 -13.85 13.05
CA THR A 36 -25.27 -12.91 11.92
C THR A 36 -25.65 -11.49 12.34
N CYS A 37 -26.63 -11.35 13.25
CA CYS A 37 -27.04 -10.05 13.79
C CYS A 37 -25.96 -9.44 14.69
N LEU A 38 -25.28 -10.23 15.53
CA LEU A 38 -24.14 -9.76 16.32
C LEU A 38 -23.01 -9.27 15.43
N ARG A 39 -22.64 -10.04 14.40
CA ARG A 39 -21.63 -9.63 13.42
C ARG A 39 -22.05 -8.39 12.64
N LYS A 40 -23.34 -8.23 12.31
CA LYS A 40 -23.86 -7.01 11.67
C LYS A 40 -23.70 -5.80 12.59
N TRP A 41 -23.98 -5.94 13.88
CA TRP A 41 -23.78 -4.87 14.85
C TRP A 41 -22.29 -4.55 15.07
N GLN A 42 -21.43 -5.56 15.25
CA GLN A 42 -19.97 -5.39 15.34
C GLN A 42 -19.41 -4.68 14.11
N ARG A 43 -19.93 -4.97 12.91
CA ARG A 43 -19.57 -4.25 11.68
C ARG A 43 -19.92 -2.77 11.74
N MET A 44 -21.10 -2.40 12.25
CA MET A 44 -21.53 -1.01 12.37
C MET A 44 -20.64 -0.19 13.28
N VAL A 45 -20.05 -0.80 14.32
CA VAL A 45 -19.11 -0.13 15.22
C VAL A 45 -17.85 0.35 14.47
N VAL A 46 -17.45 -0.35 13.40
CA VAL A 46 -16.26 0.00 12.60
C VAL A 46 -16.54 1.05 11.54
N VAL A 47 -17.80 1.25 11.15
CA VAL A 47 -18.15 2.13 10.02
C VAL A 47 -17.70 3.57 10.22
N ASP A 48 -17.79 4.05 11.46
CA ASP A 48 -17.44 5.42 11.82
C ASP A 48 -15.96 5.58 12.25
N GLN A 49 -15.15 4.52 12.19
CA GLN A 49 -13.75 4.58 12.62
C GLN A 49 -12.79 4.95 11.48
N HIS A 50 -11.69 5.63 11.84
CA HIS A 50 -10.59 5.88 10.92
C HIS A 50 -9.96 4.54 10.43
N THR A 51 -9.53 4.48 9.18
CA THR A 51 -8.92 3.25 8.60
C THR A 51 -7.44 3.12 8.87
N HIS A 52 -6.76 4.22 9.16
CA HIS A 52 -5.33 4.23 9.40
C HIS A 52 -5.00 3.59 10.77
N PRO A 53 -4.05 2.64 10.84
CA PRO A 53 -3.69 1.94 12.07
C PRO A 53 -3.37 2.81 13.27
N ALA A 54 -2.74 3.97 13.06
CA ALA A 54 -2.37 4.89 14.14
C ALA A 54 -3.58 5.57 14.82
N PHE A 55 -4.75 5.61 14.19
CA PHE A 55 -5.87 6.46 14.63
C PHE A 55 -7.15 5.68 14.98
N TYR A 56 -7.13 4.35 14.99
CA TYR A 56 -8.23 3.56 15.52
C TYR A 56 -7.78 2.77 16.75
N GLU A 57 -8.60 2.82 17.80
CA GLU A 57 -8.45 1.98 18.98
C GLU A 57 -9.28 0.70 18.80
N ASP A 58 -8.83 -0.42 19.38
CA ASP A 58 -9.66 -1.63 19.43
C ASP A 58 -10.87 -1.36 20.32
N ASP A 59 -11.98 -1.02 19.67
CA ASP A 59 -13.18 -0.60 20.35
C ASP A 59 -13.75 -1.74 21.18
N VAL A 60 -13.75 -1.53 22.50
CA VAL A 60 -14.20 -2.48 23.51
C VAL A 60 -15.61 -3.01 23.18
N ARG A 61 -16.45 -2.22 22.49
CA ARG A 61 -17.80 -2.62 22.03
C ARG A 61 -17.78 -3.87 21.14
N HIS A 62 -16.69 -4.16 20.41
CA HIS A 62 -16.56 -5.40 19.64
C HIS A 62 -16.54 -6.64 20.52
N HIS A 63 -15.95 -6.51 21.71
CA HIS A 63 -15.61 -7.61 22.60
C HIS A 63 -16.61 -7.77 23.74
N ILE A 64 -17.33 -6.72 24.13
CA ILE A 64 -18.23 -6.75 25.28
C ILE A 64 -19.69 -6.46 24.93
N CYS A 65 -20.59 -7.06 25.69
CA CYS A 65 -22.02 -6.77 25.60
C CYS A 65 -22.35 -5.39 26.16
N ASN A 66 -23.01 -4.52 25.38
CA ASN A 66 -23.43 -3.20 25.86
C ASN A 66 -24.34 -3.23 27.09
N THR A 67 -25.13 -4.31 27.25
CA THR A 67 -26.08 -4.47 28.34
C THR A 67 -25.44 -5.02 29.62
N CYS A 68 -24.85 -6.21 29.56
CA CYS A 68 -24.32 -6.89 30.75
C CYS A 68 -22.81 -6.70 30.96
N LYS A 69 -22.11 -6.02 30.03
CA LYS A 69 -20.67 -5.75 30.04
C LYS A 69 -19.75 -6.99 30.08
N ALA A 70 -20.32 -8.18 30.04
CA ALA A 70 -19.56 -9.42 29.93
C ALA A 70 -18.94 -9.55 28.53
N PRO A 71 -17.72 -10.14 28.42
CA PRO A 71 -17.11 -10.43 27.13
C PRO A 71 -17.96 -11.44 26.35
N TYR A 72 -18.00 -11.29 25.04
CA TYR A 72 -18.68 -12.24 24.18
C TYR A 72 -17.94 -13.59 24.17
N THR A 73 -18.68 -14.70 24.26
CA THR A 73 -18.09 -16.05 24.22
C THR A 73 -17.67 -16.47 22.81
N CYS A 74 -18.19 -15.80 21.78
CA CYS A 74 -17.74 -15.95 20.41
C CYS A 74 -16.64 -14.90 20.11
N PRO A 75 -15.47 -15.31 19.60
CA PRO A 75 -14.43 -14.35 19.23
C PRO A 75 -14.97 -13.42 18.13
N PRO A 76 -14.71 -12.11 18.22
CA PRO A 76 -15.10 -11.19 17.16
C PRO A 76 -14.31 -11.51 15.88
N PRO A 77 -14.87 -11.21 14.69
CA PRO A 77 -14.11 -11.29 13.45
C PRO A 77 -12.93 -10.31 13.48
N THR A 78 -11.84 -10.65 12.79
CA THR A 78 -10.69 -9.72 12.67
C THR A 78 -11.09 -8.48 11.89
N ARG A 79 -10.37 -7.36 12.05
CA ARG A 79 -10.64 -6.13 11.28
C ARG A 79 -10.58 -6.40 9.78
N ALA A 80 -9.64 -7.21 9.32
CA ALA A 80 -9.54 -7.62 7.92
C ALA A 80 -10.78 -8.40 7.44
N GLU A 81 -11.32 -9.31 8.26
CA GLU A 81 -12.57 -10.02 7.96
C GLU A 81 -13.78 -9.08 7.91
N LEU A 82 -13.84 -8.10 8.83
CA LEU A 82 -14.88 -7.08 8.83
C LEU A 82 -14.81 -6.23 7.55
N MET A 83 -13.62 -5.74 7.18
CA MET A 83 -13.39 -4.95 5.96
C MET A 83 -13.65 -5.75 4.68
N MET A 84 -13.28 -7.04 4.65
CA MET A 84 -13.60 -7.94 3.54
C MET A 84 -15.12 -8.10 3.34
N SER A 85 -15.91 -8.03 4.41
CA SER A 85 -17.36 -8.12 4.31
C SER A 85 -18.02 -6.90 3.65
N PHE A 86 -17.36 -5.73 3.64
CA PHE A 86 -17.83 -4.51 2.97
C PHE A 86 -17.36 -4.43 1.51
N THR A 87 -16.16 -4.93 1.23
CA THR A 87 -15.60 -4.94 -0.13
C THR A 87 -16.05 -6.13 -0.98
N GLY A 88 -16.36 -7.26 -0.34
CA GLY A 88 -16.70 -8.51 -1.01
C GLY A 88 -15.49 -9.42 -1.24
N PRO A 89 -15.70 -10.76 -1.29
CA PRO A 89 -14.61 -11.73 -1.40
C PRO A 89 -13.85 -11.62 -2.73
N GLU A 90 -14.49 -11.17 -3.81
CA GLU A 90 -13.88 -11.01 -5.12
C GLU A 90 -12.76 -9.96 -5.09
N ILE A 91 -13.01 -8.80 -4.47
CA ILE A 91 -12.04 -7.69 -4.38
C ILE A 91 -10.90 -8.05 -3.44
N ALA A 92 -11.21 -8.68 -2.29
CA ALA A 92 -10.18 -9.18 -1.39
C ALA A 92 -9.26 -10.20 -2.10
N SER A 93 -9.80 -11.07 -2.96
CA SER A 93 -8.99 -12.02 -3.75
C SER A 93 -8.11 -11.35 -4.82
N LEU A 94 -8.41 -10.10 -5.19
CA LEU A 94 -7.59 -9.30 -6.10
C LEU A 94 -6.42 -8.60 -5.39
N LEU A 95 -6.30 -8.67 -4.06
CA LEU A 95 -5.14 -8.15 -3.34
C LEU A 95 -3.96 -9.12 -3.44
N GLY A 96 -3.20 -8.99 -4.52
CA GLY A 96 -2.01 -9.81 -4.75
C GLY A 96 -1.03 -9.17 -5.73
N VAL A 97 0.17 -9.74 -5.82
CA VAL A 97 1.22 -9.25 -6.71
C VAL A 97 0.75 -9.21 -8.17
N ASN A 98 1.22 -8.22 -8.94
CA ASN A 98 0.80 -7.94 -10.31
C ASN A 98 -0.68 -7.52 -10.43
N ARG A 99 -1.14 -6.75 -9.46
CA ARG A 99 -2.41 -6.04 -9.47
C ARG A 99 -2.14 -4.55 -9.31
N ILE A 100 -3.02 -3.71 -9.83
CA ILE A 100 -2.90 -2.27 -9.74
C ILE A 100 -4.00 -1.75 -8.82
N ILE A 101 -3.59 -0.94 -7.86
CA ILE A 101 -4.46 -0.10 -7.04
C ILE A 101 -4.48 1.27 -7.73
N GLY A 102 -5.65 1.72 -8.14
CA GLY A 102 -5.81 3.03 -8.79
C GLY A 102 -6.75 3.92 -8.01
N SER A 103 -6.43 5.20 -7.89
CA SER A 103 -7.34 6.16 -7.26
C SER A 103 -8.58 6.37 -8.12
N HIS A 104 -9.74 6.48 -7.49
CA HIS A 104 -10.98 6.84 -8.17
C HIS A 104 -10.88 8.27 -8.74
N ALA A 105 -11.48 8.52 -9.91
CA ALA A 105 -11.44 9.84 -10.57
C ALA A 105 -12.00 10.96 -9.70
N ILE A 106 -13.21 10.77 -9.18
CA ILE A 106 -13.87 11.70 -8.25
C ILE A 106 -12.97 12.01 -7.04
N PHE A 107 -12.57 10.98 -6.28
CA PHE A 107 -11.67 11.13 -5.14
C PHE A 107 -10.39 11.89 -5.49
N SER A 108 -9.76 11.54 -6.62
CA SER A 108 -8.54 12.20 -7.07
C SER A 108 -8.75 13.67 -7.46
N ASP A 109 -9.90 14.03 -8.02
CA ASP A 109 -10.20 15.40 -8.41
C ASP A 109 -10.58 16.25 -7.19
N THR A 110 -11.33 15.69 -6.23
CA THR A 110 -11.62 16.32 -4.93
C THR A 110 -10.32 16.67 -4.21
N LEU A 111 -9.42 15.68 -4.07
CA LEU A 111 -8.14 15.91 -3.42
C LEU A 111 -7.26 16.91 -4.17
N GLY A 112 -7.36 16.95 -5.51
CA GLY A 112 -6.68 17.96 -6.31
C GLY A 112 -7.14 19.38 -5.99
N ARG A 113 -8.45 19.60 -5.88
CA ARG A 113 -9.03 20.92 -5.56
C ARG A 113 -8.65 21.39 -4.16
N GLU A 114 -8.60 20.49 -3.18
CA GLU A 114 -8.16 20.81 -1.82
C GLU A 114 -6.71 21.29 -1.78
N VAL A 115 -5.83 20.63 -2.54
CA VAL A 115 -4.42 21.06 -2.66
C VAL A 115 -4.32 22.40 -3.40
N GLU A 116 -5.14 22.64 -4.43
CA GLU A 116 -5.15 23.92 -5.17
C GLU A 116 -5.70 25.10 -4.35
N GLY A 117 -6.67 24.85 -3.45
CA GLY A 117 -7.27 25.87 -2.59
C GLY A 117 -6.50 26.18 -1.31
N ALA A 118 -5.43 25.44 -1.02
CA ALA A 118 -4.63 25.60 0.19
C ALA A 118 -3.63 26.77 0.10
N SER A 119 -3.33 27.41 1.24
CA SER A 119 -2.28 28.45 1.32
C SER A 119 -0.90 27.89 0.98
N GLU A 120 0.06 28.71 0.54
CA GLU A 120 1.38 28.22 0.09
C GLU A 120 2.13 27.36 1.14
N GLN A 121 1.99 27.69 2.42
CA GLN A 121 2.54 26.89 3.52
C GLN A 121 1.82 25.54 3.67
N ARG A 122 0.49 25.53 3.56
CA ARG A 122 -0.35 24.33 3.63
C ARG A 122 -0.15 23.45 2.40
N VAL A 123 0.04 24.03 1.22
CA VAL A 123 0.44 23.33 -0.01
C VAL A 123 1.78 22.63 0.18
N ARG A 124 2.80 23.26 0.78
CA ARG A 124 4.10 22.61 1.00
C ARG A 124 4.02 21.42 1.96
N LEU A 125 3.15 21.49 2.97
CA LEU A 125 2.88 20.38 3.91
C LEU A 125 2.07 19.26 3.22
N LEU A 126 0.98 19.61 2.53
CA LEU A 126 0.13 18.67 1.80
C LEU A 126 0.86 18.05 0.60
N GLN A 127 1.80 18.76 -0.02
CA GLN A 127 2.60 18.27 -1.16
C GLN A 127 3.46 17.07 -0.80
N ARG A 128 3.87 16.93 0.47
CA ARG A 128 4.67 15.79 0.92
C ARG A 128 3.85 14.51 1.08
N SER A 129 2.57 14.62 1.41
CA SER A 129 1.74 13.45 1.75
C SER A 129 0.65 13.17 0.71
N TYR A 130 -0.11 14.18 0.30
CA TYR A 130 -1.31 14.00 -0.54
C TYR A 130 -1.03 13.88 -2.01
N VAL A 131 0.05 14.51 -2.47
CA VAL A 131 0.40 14.49 -3.88
C VAL A 131 0.56 13.05 -4.33
N HIS A 132 1.18 12.15 -3.57
CA HIS A 132 1.33 10.74 -3.96
C HIS A 132 0.02 10.06 -4.41
N TRP A 133 -1.10 10.39 -3.76
CA TRP A 133 -2.40 9.73 -3.96
C TRP A 133 -3.20 10.28 -5.16
N ILE A 134 -2.97 11.54 -5.53
CA ILE A 134 -3.63 12.18 -6.69
C ILE A 134 -3.21 11.48 -7.98
N ARG A 135 -4.20 10.99 -8.73
CA ARG A 135 -4.06 10.20 -9.96
C ARG A 135 -3.06 9.04 -9.78
N GLY A 136 -3.05 8.44 -8.59
CA GLY A 136 -2.15 7.37 -8.22
C GLY A 136 -2.49 6.06 -8.93
N ALA A 137 -1.48 5.41 -9.49
CA ALA A 137 -1.57 4.08 -10.10
C ALA A 137 -0.46 3.20 -9.54
N TYR A 138 -0.79 2.41 -8.51
CA TYR A 138 0.18 1.64 -7.73
C TYR A 138 0.17 0.17 -8.11
N LEU A 139 1.31 -0.33 -8.59
CA LEU A 139 1.49 -1.75 -8.88
C LEU A 139 1.92 -2.49 -7.62
N ILE A 140 1.12 -3.46 -7.16
CA ILE A 140 1.46 -4.33 -6.03
C ILE A 140 2.66 -5.18 -6.41
N THR A 141 3.74 -5.00 -5.65
CA THR A 141 5.04 -5.63 -5.89
C THR A 141 5.30 -6.77 -4.92
N ASN A 142 4.79 -6.64 -3.70
CA ASN A 142 4.90 -7.61 -2.65
C ASN A 142 3.66 -7.57 -1.74
N VAL A 143 3.35 -8.70 -1.13
CA VAL A 143 2.35 -8.85 -0.07
C VAL A 143 3.01 -9.71 0.99
N ASP A 144 3.43 -9.07 2.08
CA ASP A 144 4.10 -9.74 3.19
C ASP A 144 3.03 -10.22 4.17
N THR A 145 2.98 -11.53 4.43
CA THR A 145 2.01 -12.11 5.35
C THR A 145 2.27 -11.62 6.77
N ASP A 146 1.20 -11.26 7.48
CA ASP A 146 1.32 -10.85 8.88
C ASP A 146 1.61 -12.08 9.76
N GLU A 147 2.90 -12.34 9.97
CA GLU A 147 3.39 -13.36 10.89
C GLU A 147 3.37 -12.88 12.36
N GLY A 148 2.89 -11.66 12.62
CA GLY A 148 2.93 -11.01 13.94
C GLY A 148 4.32 -10.53 14.34
N TYR A 149 5.17 -10.17 13.37
CA TYR A 149 6.48 -9.58 13.62
C TYR A 149 6.62 -8.23 12.90
N LEU A 150 7.18 -7.25 13.58
CA LEU A 150 7.58 -5.97 13.03
C LEU A 150 9.11 -5.92 12.92
N ASP A 151 9.64 -5.69 11.72
CA ASP A 151 11.06 -5.39 11.53
C ASP A 151 11.30 -3.90 11.88
N VAL A 152 12.04 -3.63 12.94
CA VAL A 152 12.42 -2.27 13.34
C VAL A 152 13.89 -2.05 13.01
N ASP A 153 14.17 -1.07 12.15
CA ASP A 153 15.53 -0.61 11.87
C ASP A 153 16.03 0.18 13.08
N LEU A 154 17.11 -0.28 13.71
CA LEU A 154 17.69 0.36 14.89
C LEU A 154 19.03 1.02 14.57
N THR A 155 19.22 2.22 15.12
CA THR A 155 20.51 2.90 15.16
C THR A 155 21.26 2.56 16.46
N ALA A 156 22.55 2.92 16.52
CA ALA A 156 23.36 2.73 17.73
C ALA A 156 22.84 3.54 18.95
N GLY A 157 22.07 4.61 18.72
CA GLY A 157 21.40 5.37 19.79
C GLY A 157 20.19 4.63 20.35
N ASP A 158 19.38 4.07 19.46
CA ASP A 158 18.11 3.37 19.81
C ASP A 158 18.35 2.13 20.67
N PHE A 159 19.50 1.46 20.54
CA PHE A 159 19.86 0.32 21.38
C PHE A 159 20.03 0.69 22.86
N ARG A 160 20.55 1.88 23.18
CA ARG A 160 20.67 2.32 24.58
C ARG A 160 19.31 2.61 25.21
N LEU A 161 18.35 3.10 24.42
CA LEU A 161 16.96 3.26 24.84
C LEU A 161 16.27 1.90 25.02
N LEU A 162 16.53 0.94 24.13
CA LEU A 162 15.97 -0.42 24.22
C LEU A 162 16.43 -1.18 25.47
N CYS A 163 17.67 -0.98 25.94
CA CYS A 163 18.14 -1.56 27.21
C CYS A 163 17.32 -1.04 28.41
N ASN A 164 16.73 0.15 28.31
CA ASN A 164 15.92 0.77 29.37
C ASN A 164 14.41 0.51 29.21
N LEU A 165 13.94 0.18 28.01
CA LEU A 165 12.54 -0.12 27.70
C LEU A 165 12.22 -1.58 28.05
N LYS A 166 11.81 -1.82 29.30
CA LYS A 166 11.50 -3.17 29.76
C LYS A 166 10.24 -3.80 29.17
N GLU A 167 9.22 -3.05 28.76
CA GLU A 167 7.91 -3.66 28.49
C GLU A 167 7.17 -2.92 27.38
N SER A 168 7.15 -3.56 26.20
CA SER A 168 6.25 -3.29 25.08
C SER A 168 6.34 -1.93 24.36
N ILE A 169 6.33 -1.96 23.03
CA ILE A 169 6.27 -0.81 22.13
C ILE A 169 4.85 -0.73 21.56
N LYS A 170 4.18 0.41 21.70
CA LYS A 170 2.91 0.65 21.01
C LYS A 170 3.18 1.36 19.69
N THR A 171 2.82 0.74 18.58
CA THR A 171 2.87 1.37 17.25
C THR A 171 1.74 0.80 16.38
N GLU A 172 1.22 1.58 15.44
CA GLU A 172 0.10 1.17 14.56
C GLU A 172 -1.14 0.63 15.31
N GLY A 173 -1.44 1.18 16.49
CA GLY A 173 -2.56 0.72 17.33
C GLY A 173 -2.36 -0.66 17.97
N ARG A 174 -1.14 -1.22 17.87
CA ARG A 174 -0.76 -2.56 18.36
C ARG A 174 0.33 -2.45 19.43
N THR A 175 0.24 -3.30 20.45
CA THR A 175 1.28 -3.44 21.47
C THR A 175 2.20 -4.61 21.08
N TYR A 176 3.46 -4.30 20.81
CA TYR A 176 4.49 -5.26 20.44
C TYR A 176 5.41 -5.50 21.61
N GLU A 177 5.71 -6.75 21.96
CA GLU A 177 6.76 -7.06 22.93
C GLU A 177 8.05 -7.42 22.21
N LEU A 178 9.17 -6.94 22.74
CA LEU A 178 10.48 -7.31 22.23
C LEU A 178 10.73 -8.79 22.51
N GLU A 179 10.74 -9.59 21.44
CA GLU A 179 11.26 -10.95 21.54
C GLU A 179 12.79 -10.87 21.55
N MET A 180 13.35 -10.94 22.75
CA MET A 180 14.80 -11.03 22.97
C MET A 180 15.33 -12.37 22.46
N ASN A 181 15.63 -12.44 21.16
CA ASN A 181 16.34 -13.59 20.59
C ASN A 181 17.78 -13.63 21.16
N GLU A 182 18.44 -14.81 21.07
CA GLU A 182 19.77 -15.01 21.68
C GLU A 182 20.81 -14.01 21.13
N ASP A 183 20.73 -13.67 19.84
CA ASP A 183 21.65 -12.73 19.19
C ASP A 183 21.47 -11.30 19.73
N LEU A 184 20.23 -10.84 19.89
CA LEU A 184 19.87 -9.51 20.38
C LEU A 184 20.23 -9.36 21.85
N LYS A 185 19.94 -10.39 22.65
CA LYS A 185 20.34 -10.44 24.06
C LYS A 185 21.85 -10.36 24.23
N ALA A 186 22.60 -11.06 23.38
CA ALA A 186 24.05 -11.01 23.39
C ALA A 186 24.62 -9.65 22.96
N VAL A 187 23.92 -8.92 22.09
CA VAL A 187 24.26 -7.53 21.71
C VAL A 187 23.97 -6.57 22.87
N VAL A 188 22.80 -6.68 23.50
CA VAL A 188 22.40 -5.88 24.66
C VAL A 188 23.36 -6.09 25.84
N ASP A 189 23.67 -7.34 26.18
CA ASP A 189 24.63 -7.70 27.23
C ASP A 189 26.05 -7.12 26.96
N ALA A 190 26.42 -6.98 25.68
CA ALA A 190 27.71 -6.38 25.31
C ALA A 190 27.71 -4.86 25.51
N PHE A 191 26.59 -4.19 25.21
CA PHE A 191 26.41 -2.75 25.43
C PHE A 191 26.31 -2.38 26.92
N GLU A 192 25.59 -3.18 27.72
CA GLU A 192 25.51 -2.97 29.18
C GLU A 192 26.91 -3.08 29.82
N LYS A 193 27.69 -4.10 29.44
CA LYS A 193 29.08 -4.25 29.92
C LYS A 193 29.99 -3.11 29.46
N GLU A 194 29.75 -2.52 28.30
CA GLU A 194 30.49 -1.35 27.83
C GLU A 194 30.11 -0.08 28.63
N ALA A 195 28.83 0.07 29.00
CA ALA A 195 28.36 1.16 29.85
C ALA A 195 28.91 1.04 31.28
N GLU A 196 28.82 -0.15 31.88
CA GLU A 196 29.38 -0.45 33.21
C GLU A 196 30.91 -0.24 33.25
N ALA A 197 31.63 -0.57 32.17
CA ALA A 197 33.07 -0.33 32.08
C ALA A 197 33.43 1.17 32.00
N ARG A 198 32.51 2.04 31.53
CA ARG A 198 32.71 3.49 31.50
C ARG A 198 32.39 4.16 32.84
N ASP A 199 31.36 3.69 33.56
CA ASP A 199 30.98 4.27 34.87
C ASP A 199 31.99 3.96 35.99
N VAL A 200 32.82 2.92 35.82
CA VAL A 200 33.89 2.57 36.79
C VAL A 200 35.13 3.47 36.64
N ASP A 201 35.40 4.03 35.45
CA ASP A 201 36.57 4.88 35.20
C ASP A 201 36.44 6.31 35.78
N ASP A 202 35.23 6.76 36.13
CA ASP A 202 35.02 8.10 36.73
C ASP A 202 35.34 8.17 38.24
N ASN A 203 35.60 7.03 38.90
CA ASN A 203 35.87 6.97 40.35
C ASN A 203 37.31 6.63 40.75
N ASP A 204 38.21 6.33 39.82
CA ASP A 204 39.61 6.02 40.14
C ASP A 204 40.59 6.79 39.25
N ASP A 205 41.17 7.86 39.81
CA ASP A 205 42.19 8.74 39.22
C ASP A 205 43.58 8.06 39.12
N LYS A 206 43.64 6.84 38.56
CA LYS A 206 44.89 6.13 38.29
C LYS A 206 44.82 5.36 36.97
N GLY A 207 45.54 5.89 35.99
CA GLY A 207 45.67 5.37 34.63
C GLY A 207 45.58 3.86 34.49
N GLY A 208 44.52 3.42 33.81
CA GLY A 208 44.28 2.06 33.37
C GLY A 208 44.00 2.03 31.86
N SER A 209 44.51 1.00 31.20
CA SER A 209 44.35 0.75 29.78
C SER A 209 42.86 0.70 29.39
N THR A 210 42.49 1.36 28.28
CA THR A 210 41.18 1.21 27.64
C THR A 210 40.98 -0.26 27.26
N VAL A 211 40.32 -1.03 28.13
CA VAL A 211 39.95 -2.41 27.80
C VAL A 211 38.78 -2.28 26.83
N ALA A 212 39.04 -2.55 25.55
CA ALA A 212 37.96 -2.65 24.57
C ALA A 212 36.95 -3.69 25.07
N PRO A 213 35.64 -3.39 25.04
CA PRO A 213 34.62 -4.32 25.53
C PRO A 213 34.75 -5.66 24.81
N PRO A 214 34.47 -6.79 25.49
CA PRO A 214 34.53 -8.10 24.86
C PRO A 214 33.59 -8.12 23.65
N PRO A 215 34.06 -8.56 22.46
CA PRO A 215 33.20 -8.62 21.30
C PRO A 215 32.04 -9.59 21.57
N PRO A 216 30.84 -9.32 21.04
CA PRO A 216 29.72 -10.24 21.19
C PRO A 216 30.08 -11.63 20.62
N PRO A 217 29.42 -12.69 21.09
CA PRO A 217 29.63 -14.06 20.60
C PRO A 217 29.45 -14.15 19.08
N ALA A 218 30.12 -15.12 18.44
CA ALA A 218 30.24 -15.20 16.98
C ALA A 218 28.90 -15.18 16.22
N HIS A 219 27.82 -15.68 16.82
CA HIS A 219 26.47 -15.62 16.25
C HIS A 219 25.91 -14.19 16.14
N ALA A 220 26.23 -13.32 17.12
CA ALA A 220 25.75 -11.95 17.22
C ALA A 220 26.68 -10.91 16.54
N GLN A 221 27.89 -11.31 16.14
CA GLN A 221 28.89 -10.41 15.54
C GLN A 221 28.43 -9.76 14.23
N SER A 222 27.64 -10.48 13.41
CA SER A 222 27.10 -9.92 12.17
C SER A 222 26.08 -8.82 12.44
N LEU A 223 25.16 -9.05 13.38
CA LEU A 223 24.15 -8.07 13.78
C LEU A 223 24.82 -6.85 14.42
N TYR A 224 25.75 -7.08 15.35
CA TYR A 224 26.53 -6.03 16.00
C TYR A 224 27.31 -5.18 14.98
N ALA A 225 27.98 -5.80 14.01
CA ALA A 225 28.71 -5.09 12.96
C ALA A 225 27.77 -4.29 12.05
N SER A 226 26.62 -4.84 11.67
CA SER A 226 25.61 -4.14 10.86
C SER A 226 25.02 -2.92 11.57
N ILE A 227 24.82 -2.99 12.88
CA ILE A 227 24.39 -1.86 13.72
C ILE A 227 25.49 -0.80 13.78
N MET A 228 26.73 -1.20 14.11
CA MET A 228 27.85 -0.27 14.33
C MET A 228 28.38 0.41 13.07
N THR A 229 28.26 -0.21 11.90
CA THR A 229 28.89 0.30 10.67
C THR A 229 27.92 0.93 9.68
N SER A 230 26.62 0.63 9.76
CA SER A 230 25.70 0.93 8.65
C SER A 230 24.31 1.47 9.01
N ASN A 231 23.95 1.67 10.29
CA ASN A 231 22.58 2.06 10.68
C ASN A 231 21.51 1.14 10.02
N ASN A 232 21.80 -0.16 9.89
CA ASN A 232 21.00 -1.07 9.07
C ASN A 232 20.78 -2.42 9.75
N GLY A 233 20.84 -2.45 11.09
CA GLY A 233 20.46 -3.62 11.87
C GLY A 233 18.96 -3.59 12.13
N SER A 234 18.22 -4.46 11.44
CA SER A 234 16.79 -4.64 11.72
C SER A 234 16.60 -5.71 12.80
N VAL A 235 15.70 -5.44 13.73
CA VAL A 235 15.31 -6.35 14.81
C VAL A 235 13.84 -6.70 14.67
N LYS A 236 13.51 -7.98 14.80
CA LYS A 236 12.13 -8.45 14.79
C LYS A 236 11.52 -8.34 16.17
N ILE A 237 10.44 -7.59 16.29
CA ILE A 237 9.65 -7.43 17.51
C ILE A 237 8.34 -8.17 17.30
N ARG A 238 7.88 -8.97 18.27
CA ARG A 238 6.67 -9.78 18.13
C ARG A 238 5.45 -9.02 18.64
N TYR A 239 4.37 -9.02 17.89
CA TYR A 239 3.08 -8.55 18.36
C TYR A 239 2.53 -9.47 19.46
N VAL A 240 2.19 -8.91 20.61
CA VAL A 240 1.55 -9.66 21.70
C VAL A 240 0.13 -9.18 21.82
N ASP A 241 -0.78 -9.94 21.22
CA ASP A 241 -2.22 -9.70 21.33
C ASP A 241 -2.74 -10.23 22.68
N PRO A 242 -3.26 -9.39 23.58
CA PRO A 242 -3.87 -9.84 24.83
C PRO A 242 -5.16 -10.65 24.59
N SER A 243 -5.76 -10.59 23.40
CA SER A 243 -6.99 -11.31 23.01
C SER A 243 -6.74 -12.61 22.20
N GLY A 244 -5.47 -12.96 21.96
CA GLY A 244 -5.05 -14.10 21.14
C GLY A 244 -4.67 -13.66 19.72
N PRO A 245 -3.82 -14.40 18.99
CA PRO A 245 -3.15 -13.83 17.84
C PRO A 245 -4.09 -13.56 16.65
N SER A 246 -4.33 -12.28 16.36
CA SER A 246 -4.96 -11.81 15.13
C SER A 246 -3.96 -11.86 13.96
N TYR A 247 -3.60 -13.05 13.48
CA TYR A 247 -2.85 -13.21 12.23
C TYR A 247 -3.80 -13.06 11.04
N GLY A 248 -3.56 -12.08 10.15
CA GLY A 248 -4.38 -11.89 8.94
C GLY A 248 -4.29 -10.54 8.25
N ASP A 249 -3.56 -9.58 8.81
CA ASP A 249 -3.44 -8.21 8.29
C ASP A 249 -2.17 -8.01 7.45
N ASP A 250 -2.05 -8.73 6.34
CA ASP A 250 -0.86 -8.68 5.47
C ASP A 250 -0.51 -7.25 5.05
N HIS A 251 0.79 -7.01 4.86
CA HIS A 251 1.33 -5.73 4.45
C HIS A 251 1.47 -5.70 2.92
N ILE A 252 0.69 -4.84 2.27
CA ILE A 252 0.71 -4.64 0.83
C ILE A 252 1.72 -3.55 0.50
N LYS A 253 2.72 -3.88 -0.33
CA LYS A 253 3.74 -2.96 -0.81
C LYS A 253 3.58 -2.71 -2.31
N ALA A 254 3.32 -1.47 -2.70
CA ALA A 254 3.07 -1.11 -4.09
C ALA A 254 3.89 0.12 -4.53
N VAL A 255 4.20 0.18 -5.82
CA VAL A 255 4.97 1.29 -6.40
C VAL A 255 4.16 2.05 -7.45
N ASN A 256 4.22 3.37 -7.42
CA ASN A 256 3.48 4.24 -8.32
C ASN A 256 4.10 4.24 -9.74
N LEU A 257 3.31 3.83 -10.73
CA LEU A 257 3.68 3.78 -12.15
C LEU A 257 3.49 5.11 -12.88
N ALA A 258 2.76 6.07 -12.32
CA ALA A 258 2.36 7.31 -12.99
C ALA A 258 3.32 8.48 -12.76
N ARG A 259 4.44 8.29 -12.05
CA ARG A 259 5.30 9.38 -11.55
C ARG A 259 6.78 9.23 -11.87
N PRO A 260 7.18 9.44 -13.12
CA PRO A 260 8.59 9.50 -13.46
C PRO A 260 9.23 10.74 -12.84
N LEU A 261 10.46 10.58 -12.38
CA LEU A 261 11.30 11.67 -11.92
C LEU A 261 12.09 12.23 -13.10
N ALA A 262 11.89 13.52 -13.40
CA ALA A 262 12.68 14.22 -14.42
C ALA A 262 14.14 14.37 -13.98
N GLU A 263 14.36 14.66 -12.70
CA GLU A 263 15.67 14.84 -12.10
C GLU A 263 15.75 14.09 -10.75
N LEU A 264 16.94 13.62 -10.42
CA LEU A 264 17.23 12.96 -9.15
C LEU A 264 17.76 13.96 -8.14
N SER A 265 17.35 13.81 -6.88
CA SER A 265 17.98 14.58 -5.80
C SER A 265 19.47 14.24 -5.67
N GLY A 266 20.24 15.11 -5.00
CA GLY A 266 21.67 14.91 -4.80
C GLY A 266 21.99 13.60 -4.08
N THR A 267 21.17 13.20 -3.10
CA THR A 267 21.33 11.94 -2.36
C THR A 267 21.06 10.74 -3.25
N MET A 268 19.96 10.76 -4.01
CA MET A 268 19.59 9.70 -4.94
C MET A 268 20.67 9.50 -6.01
N SER A 269 21.18 10.59 -6.56
CA SER A 269 22.26 10.58 -7.57
C SER A 269 23.52 9.89 -7.05
N ARG A 270 23.95 10.21 -5.82
CA ARG A 270 25.11 9.56 -5.18
C ARG A 270 24.87 8.06 -4.97
N ARG A 271 23.67 7.66 -4.52
CA ARG A 271 23.32 6.23 -4.35
C ARG A 271 23.38 5.47 -5.68
N VAL A 272 22.86 6.04 -6.76
CA VAL A 272 22.94 5.45 -8.11
C VAL A 272 24.39 5.32 -8.57
N GLU A 273 25.22 6.36 -8.35
CA GLU A 273 26.64 6.33 -8.73
C GLU A 273 27.42 5.23 -7.99
N GLN A 274 27.14 5.03 -6.70
CA GLN A 274 27.71 3.94 -5.91
C GLN A 274 27.36 2.56 -6.51
N VAL A 275 26.09 2.37 -6.91
CA VAL A 275 25.66 1.13 -7.58
C VAL A 275 26.38 0.96 -8.92
N TYR A 276 26.52 2.02 -9.72
CA TYR A 276 27.25 1.95 -11.00
C TYR A 276 28.72 1.57 -10.80
N LYS A 277 29.40 2.14 -9.80
CA LYS A 277 30.77 1.74 -9.43
C LYS A 277 30.84 0.24 -9.06
N LYS A 278 29.86 -0.25 -8.29
CA LYS A 278 29.78 -1.66 -7.89
C LYS A 278 29.56 -2.59 -9.09
N VAL A 279 28.66 -2.23 -10.01
CA VAL A 279 28.41 -2.97 -11.26
C VAL A 279 29.66 -3.00 -12.14
N LYS A 280 30.33 -1.85 -12.33
CA LYS A 280 31.55 -1.75 -13.13
C LYS A 280 32.70 -2.59 -12.57
N ARG A 281 32.82 -2.67 -11.23
CA ARG A 281 33.77 -3.55 -10.55
C ARG A 281 33.47 -5.04 -10.83
N ARG A 282 32.19 -5.42 -10.84
CA ARG A 282 31.76 -6.81 -11.05
C ARG A 282 31.80 -7.22 -12.53
N ARG A 283 31.51 -6.30 -13.43
CA ARG A 283 31.53 -6.48 -14.89
C ARG A 283 32.18 -5.27 -15.56
N PRO A 284 33.51 -5.24 -15.74
CA PRO A 284 34.23 -4.10 -16.30
C PRO A 284 33.82 -3.73 -17.73
N ALA A 285 33.36 -4.72 -18.51
CA ALA A 285 32.87 -4.53 -19.87
C ALA A 285 31.41 -4.04 -19.95
N PHE A 286 30.75 -3.78 -18.82
CA PHE A 286 29.36 -3.30 -18.80
C PHE A 286 29.28 -1.86 -19.32
N GLN A 287 28.48 -1.64 -20.36
CA GLN A 287 28.20 -0.32 -20.90
C GLN A 287 26.85 0.18 -20.37
N PHE A 288 26.86 1.28 -19.62
CA PHE A 288 25.64 1.86 -19.05
C PHE A 288 24.75 2.52 -20.12
N ASP A 289 25.34 2.96 -21.23
CA ASP A 289 24.60 3.54 -22.35
C ASP A 289 23.69 2.52 -23.07
N GLU A 290 23.89 1.22 -22.84
CA GLU A 290 23.06 0.15 -23.42
C GLU A 290 21.79 -0.13 -22.61
N VAL A 291 21.67 0.44 -21.40
CA VAL A 291 20.54 0.21 -20.51
C VAL A 291 19.93 1.56 -20.13
N GLY A 292 18.70 1.81 -20.59
CA GLY A 292 17.93 2.99 -20.25
C GLY A 292 17.38 2.82 -18.84
N VAL A 293 17.72 3.74 -17.95
CA VAL A 293 17.23 3.74 -16.57
C VAL A 293 16.27 4.90 -16.42
N VAL A 294 15.04 4.61 -16.04
CA VAL A 294 13.99 5.62 -15.77
C VAL A 294 13.63 5.53 -14.31
N HIS A 295 13.72 6.65 -13.59
CA HIS A 295 13.44 6.72 -12.17
C HIS A 295 12.00 7.18 -11.92
N TYR A 296 11.38 6.64 -10.89
CA TYR A 296 10.00 6.89 -10.49
C TYR A 296 9.94 7.18 -9.00
N SER A 297 9.07 8.11 -8.60
CA SER A 297 8.63 8.22 -7.21
C SER A 297 7.60 7.14 -6.95
N GLY A 298 7.99 6.09 -6.23
CA GLY A 298 7.19 4.89 -6.01
C GLY A 298 6.15 5.05 -4.88
N GLY A 299 6.41 5.91 -3.90
CA GLY A 299 5.47 6.21 -2.83
C GLY A 299 6.09 7.08 -1.73
N PRO A 300 5.32 7.36 -0.67
CA PRO A 300 5.75 8.24 0.41
C PRO A 300 6.70 7.57 1.42
N CYS A 301 6.73 6.24 1.51
CA CYS A 301 7.61 5.54 2.45
C CYS A 301 9.00 5.35 1.84
N ASP A 302 10.07 5.58 2.61
CA ASP A 302 11.47 5.38 2.18
C ASP A 302 11.79 6.06 0.82
N ASP A 303 11.33 7.30 0.62
CA ASP A 303 11.37 8.04 -0.66
C ASP A 303 12.80 8.29 -1.21
N ASP A 304 13.84 8.12 -0.37
CA ASP A 304 15.25 8.22 -0.73
C ASP A 304 15.94 6.85 -1.00
N LYS A 305 15.23 5.73 -0.80
CA LYS A 305 15.75 4.36 -1.01
C LYS A 305 15.17 3.73 -2.27
N ILE A 306 16.00 2.95 -2.97
CA ILE A 306 15.53 2.10 -4.07
C ILE A 306 14.89 0.86 -3.46
N VAL A 307 13.56 0.80 -3.47
CA VAL A 307 12.80 -0.34 -2.93
C VAL A 307 12.59 -1.43 -3.98
N ARG A 308 12.46 -1.05 -5.25
CA ARG A 308 12.14 -1.99 -6.32
C ARG A 308 12.59 -1.49 -7.68
N CYS A 309 13.07 -2.38 -8.53
CA CYS A 309 13.26 -2.14 -9.95
C CYS A 309 12.45 -3.12 -10.81
N LEU A 310 11.89 -2.62 -11.91
CA LEU A 310 11.23 -3.40 -12.94
C LEU A 310 12.12 -3.50 -14.17
N VAL A 311 12.34 -4.73 -14.64
CA VAL A 311 13.05 -5.00 -15.89
C VAL A 311 12.10 -5.66 -16.86
N LEU A 312 11.89 -5.04 -18.02
CA LEU A 312 10.99 -5.57 -19.06
C LEU A 312 11.45 -6.95 -19.54
N GLY A 313 10.48 -7.83 -19.80
CA GLY A 313 10.69 -9.22 -20.19
C GLY A 313 10.69 -10.20 -19.00
N GLY A 314 10.98 -11.47 -19.28
CA GLY A 314 10.90 -12.56 -18.30
C GLY A 314 9.71 -13.48 -18.58
N ASN A 315 9.35 -14.31 -17.59
CA ASN A 315 8.19 -15.21 -17.71
C ASN A 315 6.94 -14.54 -17.10
N GLY A 316 5.75 -14.98 -17.52
CA GLY A 316 4.50 -14.57 -16.88
C GLY A 316 4.01 -13.19 -17.30
N SER A 317 4.11 -12.19 -16.42
CA SER A 317 3.43 -10.89 -16.55
C SER A 317 3.96 -10.00 -17.68
N GLY A 318 5.20 -10.18 -18.12
CA GLY A 318 5.85 -9.32 -19.11
C GLY A 318 7.02 -8.49 -18.55
N TRP A 319 7.25 -8.55 -17.25
CA TRP A 319 8.33 -7.88 -16.55
C TRP A 319 8.86 -8.74 -15.42
N THR A 320 10.00 -8.35 -14.85
CA THR A 320 10.58 -8.99 -13.67
C THR A 320 10.83 -7.95 -12.59
N SER A 321 10.34 -8.27 -11.39
CA SER A 321 10.57 -7.54 -10.15
C SER A 321 11.93 -7.90 -9.57
N VAL A 322 12.77 -6.93 -9.25
CA VAL A 322 14.00 -7.13 -8.48
C VAL A 322 14.14 -6.07 -7.40
N GLY A 323 14.70 -6.43 -6.25
CA GLY A 323 14.85 -5.50 -5.11
C GLY A 323 16.04 -4.56 -5.19
N THR A 324 16.98 -4.75 -6.14
CA THR A 324 18.18 -3.92 -6.24
C THR A 324 18.46 -3.47 -7.66
N LEU A 325 18.97 -2.24 -7.80
CA LEU A 325 19.39 -1.69 -9.08
C LEU A 325 20.56 -2.47 -9.71
N GLU A 326 21.49 -2.98 -8.91
CA GLU A 326 22.59 -3.83 -9.40
C GLU A 326 22.03 -5.07 -10.14
N ALA A 327 21.11 -5.80 -9.51
CA ALA A 327 20.49 -6.97 -10.12
C ALA A 327 19.69 -6.61 -11.37
N ALA A 328 19.00 -5.45 -11.35
CA ALA A 328 18.21 -4.97 -12.47
C ALA A 328 19.06 -4.70 -13.71
N LEU A 329 20.17 -3.97 -13.54
CA LEU A 329 21.10 -3.63 -14.62
C LEU A 329 21.75 -4.87 -15.23
N LEU A 330 22.20 -5.79 -14.39
CA LEU A 330 22.79 -7.06 -14.84
C LEU A 330 21.77 -7.92 -15.60
N LEU A 331 20.52 -7.96 -15.12
CA LEU A 331 19.43 -8.68 -15.78
C LEU A 331 19.08 -8.06 -17.15
N ALA A 332 18.98 -6.74 -17.23
CA ALA A 332 18.68 -6.02 -18.45
C ALA A 332 19.77 -6.23 -19.52
N SER A 333 21.04 -6.11 -19.12
CA SER A 333 22.19 -6.37 -20.01
C SER A 333 22.21 -7.81 -20.50
N ARG A 334 22.00 -8.80 -19.61
CA ARG A 334 21.95 -10.21 -19.99
C ARG A 334 20.84 -10.51 -21.00
N ARG A 335 19.68 -9.87 -20.88
CA ARG A 335 18.56 -10.08 -21.81
C ARG A 335 18.84 -9.58 -23.22
N ARG A 336 19.77 -8.64 -23.37
CA ARG A 336 20.25 -8.11 -24.64
C ARG A 336 21.30 -9.01 -25.30
N GLU A 337 21.88 -9.97 -24.57
CA GLU A 337 22.91 -10.88 -25.12
C GLU A 337 22.29 -11.78 -26.23
N GLY A 338 22.36 -11.32 -27.47
CA GLY A 338 21.88 -11.99 -28.68
C GLY A 338 22.10 -11.14 -29.93
N GLU A 339 22.17 -11.77 -31.11
CA GLU A 339 22.29 -11.08 -32.41
C GLU A 339 20.90 -10.74 -32.95
N GLY A 340 20.62 -9.45 -33.18
CA GLY A 340 19.40 -8.96 -33.85
C GLY A 340 18.70 -7.79 -33.16
N GLU A 341 17.69 -7.21 -33.82
CA GLU A 341 16.90 -6.06 -33.32
C GLU A 341 15.86 -6.46 -32.25
N LEU A 342 15.64 -7.76 -32.06
CA LEU A 342 14.67 -8.31 -31.12
C LEU A 342 15.39 -9.06 -29.99
N TRP A 343 15.06 -8.68 -28.76
CA TRP A 343 15.57 -9.32 -27.54
C TRP A 343 14.48 -9.44 -26.48
N SER A 344 14.77 -10.16 -25.40
CA SER A 344 13.81 -10.33 -24.30
C SER A 344 13.62 -9.02 -23.55
N GLY A 345 12.39 -8.54 -23.41
CA GLY A 345 12.07 -7.22 -22.86
C GLY A 345 11.88 -6.13 -23.90
N ARG A 346 12.09 -6.43 -25.20
CA ARG A 346 11.86 -5.45 -26.27
C ARG A 346 10.38 -5.14 -26.44
N LYS A 347 10.05 -3.86 -26.54
CA LYS A 347 8.71 -3.35 -26.85
C LYS A 347 8.45 -3.52 -28.35
N VAL A 348 7.32 -4.12 -28.69
CA VAL A 348 6.94 -4.43 -30.08
C VAL A 348 5.47 -4.12 -30.33
N GLU A 349 5.14 -3.85 -31.59
CA GLU A 349 3.78 -3.73 -32.12
C GLU A 349 3.56 -4.88 -33.11
N VAL A 350 2.42 -5.57 -33.00
CA VAL A 350 2.08 -6.70 -33.86
C VAL A 350 1.50 -6.19 -35.19
N LYS A 351 1.97 -6.74 -36.33
CA LYS A 351 1.47 -6.39 -37.67
C LYS A 351 1.42 -7.57 -38.62
N GLY A 352 0.48 -7.55 -39.55
CA GLY A 352 0.43 -8.48 -40.69
C GLY A 352 0.02 -9.92 -40.34
N LEU A 353 -0.61 -10.15 -39.18
CA LEU A 353 -1.22 -11.45 -38.87
C LEU A 353 -2.48 -11.65 -39.73
N LYS A 354 -2.56 -12.81 -40.40
CA LYS A 354 -3.70 -13.21 -41.25
C LYS A 354 -4.76 -14.03 -40.52
N SER A 355 -4.35 -14.85 -39.55
CA SER A 355 -5.25 -15.75 -38.80
C SER A 355 -5.88 -15.11 -37.57
N ARG A 356 -5.23 -14.07 -37.05
CA ARG A 356 -5.61 -13.30 -35.85
C ARG A 356 -5.34 -11.84 -36.13
N ASP A 357 -6.10 -11.31 -37.09
CA ASP A 357 -5.99 -9.91 -37.52
C ASP A 357 -6.45 -8.93 -36.42
N ASP A 358 -7.29 -9.41 -35.49
CA ASP A 358 -7.70 -8.74 -34.25
C ASP A 358 -6.52 -8.29 -33.38
N LEU A 359 -5.36 -8.95 -33.46
CA LEU A 359 -4.17 -8.60 -32.68
C LEU A 359 -3.26 -7.58 -33.39
N ASN A 360 -3.53 -7.24 -34.65
CA ASN A 360 -2.72 -6.26 -35.36
C ASN A 360 -2.92 -4.86 -34.76
N GLY A 361 -1.82 -4.15 -34.51
CA GLY A 361 -1.79 -2.86 -33.82
C GLY A 361 -1.67 -2.97 -32.30
N GLU A 362 -1.74 -4.17 -31.71
CA GLU A 362 -1.51 -4.33 -30.28
C GLU A 362 -0.02 -4.19 -29.92
N LEU A 363 0.23 -3.50 -28.80
CA LEU A 363 1.55 -3.38 -28.18
C LEU A 363 1.83 -4.58 -27.28
N GLY A 364 3.10 -5.00 -27.24
CA GLY A 364 3.55 -6.12 -26.43
C GLY A 364 5.01 -6.09 -26.06
N ILE A 365 5.41 -7.06 -25.25
CA ILE A 365 6.79 -7.29 -24.83
C ILE A 365 7.25 -8.68 -25.27
N CYS A 366 8.41 -8.74 -25.94
CA CYS A 366 9.07 -9.99 -26.27
C CYS A 366 9.55 -10.70 -24.99
N LEU A 367 9.09 -11.92 -24.74
CA LEU A 367 9.48 -12.69 -23.55
C LEU A 367 10.69 -13.58 -23.80
N LYS A 368 10.60 -14.45 -24.81
CA LYS A 368 11.62 -15.45 -25.15
C LYS A 368 11.46 -15.91 -26.60
N PHE A 369 12.58 -16.10 -27.30
CA PHE A 369 12.59 -16.70 -28.62
C PHE A 369 12.55 -18.24 -28.53
N ARG A 370 11.60 -18.88 -29.23
CA ARG A 370 11.52 -20.34 -29.33
C ARG A 370 12.21 -20.79 -30.62
N LYS A 371 13.49 -21.17 -30.50
CA LYS A 371 14.33 -21.62 -31.63
C LYS A 371 13.70 -22.77 -32.42
N GLU A 372 13.03 -23.71 -31.75
CA GLU A 372 12.35 -24.86 -32.38
C GLU A 372 11.25 -24.45 -33.37
N LEU A 373 10.57 -23.34 -33.11
CA LEU A 373 9.42 -22.89 -33.91
C LEU A 373 9.74 -21.67 -34.77
N GLY A 374 10.93 -21.09 -34.63
CA GLY A 374 11.32 -19.83 -35.27
C GLY A 374 10.45 -18.64 -34.86
N ARG A 375 9.74 -18.72 -33.72
CA ARG A 375 8.75 -17.71 -33.28
C ARG A 375 9.09 -17.10 -31.94
N TRP A 376 8.75 -15.82 -31.79
CA TRP A 376 8.83 -15.11 -30.52
C TRP A 376 7.59 -15.38 -29.67
N ASN A 377 7.79 -15.63 -28.38
CA ASN A 377 6.71 -15.56 -27.42
C ASN A 377 6.55 -14.10 -26.96
N VAL A 378 5.43 -13.47 -27.31
CA VAL A 378 5.15 -12.06 -27.02
C VAL A 378 3.97 -11.95 -26.06
N ARG A 379 4.12 -11.16 -25.01
CA ARG A 379 3.03 -10.84 -24.08
C ARG A 379 2.27 -9.61 -24.61
N LEU A 380 0.97 -9.78 -24.88
CA LEU A 380 0.01 -8.72 -25.26
C LEU A 380 -1.00 -8.48 -24.13
N ARG A 381 -1.94 -7.54 -24.33
CA ARG A 381 -2.85 -7.01 -23.29
C ARG A 381 -3.66 -8.05 -22.51
N ASN A 382 -4.02 -9.17 -23.14
CA ASN A 382 -4.88 -10.19 -22.50
C ASN A 382 -4.37 -11.63 -22.65
N SER A 383 -3.17 -11.81 -23.18
CA SER A 383 -2.63 -13.15 -23.50
C SER A 383 -1.34 -13.45 -22.75
N LEU A 384 -1.29 -14.53 -21.98
CA LEU A 384 -0.08 -14.95 -21.22
C LEU A 384 1.16 -15.16 -22.11
N GLY A 385 0.96 -15.34 -23.41
CA GLY A 385 2.02 -15.33 -24.43
C GLY A 385 1.48 -15.84 -25.76
N VAL A 386 1.64 -15.05 -26.82
CA VAL A 386 1.28 -15.42 -28.20
C VAL A 386 2.56 -15.68 -28.98
N GLN A 387 2.56 -16.75 -29.77
CA GLN A 387 3.69 -17.07 -30.63
C GLN A 387 3.57 -16.34 -31.96
N ILE A 388 4.46 -15.39 -32.21
CA ILE A 388 4.42 -14.49 -33.37
C ILE A 388 5.72 -14.64 -34.16
N ASN A 389 5.62 -14.59 -35.49
CA ASN A 389 6.78 -14.63 -36.37
C ASN A 389 7.55 -13.29 -36.26
N PRO A 390 8.89 -13.27 -36.18
CA PRO A 390 9.67 -12.01 -36.19
C PRO A 390 9.24 -10.98 -37.25
N GLU A 391 8.88 -11.41 -38.46
CA GLU A 391 8.42 -10.52 -39.55
C GLU A 391 7.11 -9.78 -39.24
N ASN A 392 6.31 -10.31 -38.31
CA ASN A 392 5.04 -9.73 -37.86
C ASN A 392 5.22 -8.82 -36.64
N LEU A 393 6.45 -8.49 -36.26
CA LEU A 393 6.76 -7.64 -35.11
C LEU A 393 7.49 -6.39 -35.59
N THR A 394 6.92 -5.23 -35.31
CA THR A 394 7.59 -3.93 -35.51
C THR A 394 8.10 -3.44 -34.16
N VAL A 395 9.36 -3.05 -34.10
CA VAL A 395 9.97 -2.52 -32.87
C VAL A 395 9.38 -1.15 -32.52
N LYS A 396 9.12 -0.89 -31.23
CA LYS A 396 8.62 0.40 -30.72
C LYS A 396 9.51 0.93 -29.59
N GLY A 397 9.63 2.25 -29.47
CA GLY A 397 10.39 2.91 -28.41
C GLY A 397 11.86 3.18 -28.76
N CYS A 398 12.66 3.63 -27.78
CA CYS A 398 14.04 4.05 -27.99
C CYS A 398 14.89 2.89 -28.52
N GLU A 399 15.57 3.11 -29.64
CA GLU A 399 16.02 2.06 -30.56
C GLU A 399 17.10 1.12 -30.00
N GLU A 400 17.73 1.42 -28.87
CA GLU A 400 19.00 0.74 -28.56
C GLU A 400 19.17 0.21 -27.13
N ARG A 401 18.22 0.47 -26.22
CA ARG A 401 18.45 0.25 -24.78
C ARG A 401 17.47 -0.71 -24.12
N GLY A 402 17.99 -1.56 -23.22
CA GLY A 402 17.15 -2.30 -22.28
C GLY A 402 16.59 -1.35 -21.22
N GLU A 403 15.28 -1.32 -20.99
CA GLU A 403 14.67 -0.36 -20.07
C GLU A 403 14.51 -0.95 -18.66
N VAL A 404 15.06 -0.24 -17.67
CA VAL A 404 14.94 -0.51 -16.25
C VAL A 404 14.18 0.64 -15.62
N MET A 405 13.05 0.34 -14.99
CA MET A 405 12.31 1.31 -14.20
C MET A 405 12.71 1.15 -12.73
N VAL A 406 13.13 2.24 -12.10
CA VAL A 406 13.62 2.26 -10.72
C VAL A 406 12.65 3.03 -9.87
N PHE A 407 12.12 2.41 -8.83
CA PHE A 407 11.16 3.03 -7.93
C PHE A 407 11.85 3.40 -6.62
N TRP A 408 11.75 4.67 -6.27
CA TRP A 408 12.23 5.24 -5.04
C TRP A 408 11.07 5.36 -4.06
N GLY A 409 11.20 4.70 -2.91
CA GLY A 409 10.10 4.50 -1.99
C GLY A 409 8.95 3.65 -2.53
N ASP A 410 8.08 3.24 -1.62
CA ASP A 410 6.84 2.51 -1.90
C ASP A 410 5.67 3.10 -1.10
N ALA A 411 4.46 2.71 -1.50
CA ALA A 411 3.28 2.88 -0.68
C ALA A 411 2.99 1.56 0.03
N ARG A 412 2.75 1.67 1.34
CA ARG A 412 2.50 0.54 2.23
C ARG A 412 1.14 0.70 2.86
N TRP A 413 0.38 -0.39 2.92
CA TRP A 413 -0.87 -0.47 3.64
C TRP A 413 -0.96 -1.80 4.35
N THR A 414 -1.61 -1.82 5.51
CA THR A 414 -2.16 -3.08 6.02
C THR A 414 -3.36 -3.49 5.16
N ARG A 415 -3.66 -4.79 5.10
CA ARG A 415 -4.81 -5.29 4.34
C ARG A 415 -6.11 -4.67 4.81
N ALA A 416 -6.30 -4.56 6.12
CA ALA A 416 -7.49 -3.97 6.71
C ALA A 416 -7.61 -2.49 6.32
N GLN A 417 -6.53 -1.72 6.39
CA GLN A 417 -6.52 -0.32 5.97
C GLN A 417 -6.89 -0.18 4.49
N LEU A 418 -6.24 -0.93 3.60
CA LEU A 418 -6.51 -0.84 2.16
C LEU A 418 -7.94 -1.28 1.81
N LEU A 419 -8.43 -2.36 2.42
CA LEU A 419 -9.82 -2.80 2.21
C LEU A 419 -10.82 -1.76 2.72
N GLY A 420 -10.54 -1.08 3.82
CA GLY A 420 -11.39 0.01 4.30
C GLY A 420 -11.42 1.19 3.33
N GLU A 421 -10.27 1.60 2.80
CA GLU A 421 -10.19 2.66 1.79
C GLU A 421 -10.87 2.28 0.47
N ILE A 422 -10.83 1.00 0.08
CA ILE A 422 -11.59 0.48 -1.07
C ILE A 422 -13.10 0.46 -0.75
N ALA A 423 -13.51 0.11 0.47
CA ALA A 423 -14.90 0.12 0.90
C ALA A 423 -15.52 1.53 0.93
N ARG A 424 -14.71 2.55 1.23
CA ARG A 424 -15.07 3.97 1.09
C ARG A 424 -15.29 4.41 -0.35
N GLY A 425 -14.70 3.69 -1.30
CA GLY A 425 -14.79 3.98 -2.73
C GLY A 425 -13.62 4.79 -3.28
N HIS A 426 -12.61 5.11 -2.47
CA HIS A 426 -11.45 5.92 -2.87
C HIS A 426 -10.53 5.22 -3.87
N TRP A 427 -10.47 3.89 -3.79
CA TRP A 427 -9.58 3.07 -4.60
C TRP A 427 -10.33 1.94 -5.30
N GLY A 428 -9.84 1.57 -6.47
CA GLY A 428 -10.23 0.34 -7.14
C GLY A 428 -9.04 -0.56 -7.44
N LEU A 429 -9.34 -1.77 -7.89
CA LEU A 429 -8.35 -2.79 -8.22
C LEU A 429 -8.54 -3.28 -9.64
N CYS A 430 -7.43 -3.52 -10.34
CA CYS A 430 -7.46 -4.25 -11.61
C CYS A 430 -6.23 -5.16 -11.76
N LYS A 431 -6.30 -6.07 -12.74
CA LYS A 431 -5.12 -6.85 -13.12
C LYS A 431 -4.13 -5.95 -13.85
N ALA A 432 -2.86 -6.03 -13.46
CA ALA A 432 -1.80 -5.33 -14.16
C ALA A 432 -1.63 -5.92 -15.56
N ASP A 433 -1.51 -5.05 -16.54
CA ASP A 433 -1.24 -5.42 -17.91
C ASP A 433 0.05 -4.80 -18.44
N VAL A 434 0.61 -5.39 -19.50
CA VAL A 434 1.75 -4.89 -20.24
C VAL A 434 1.55 -3.45 -20.68
N THR A 435 0.34 -3.08 -21.10
CA THR A 435 0.05 -1.70 -21.53
C THR A 435 0.23 -0.69 -20.41
N ASP A 436 0.09 -1.09 -19.13
CA ASP A 436 0.26 -0.21 -17.98
C ASP A 436 1.72 0.20 -17.77
N ILE A 437 2.64 -0.60 -18.32
CA ILE A 437 4.08 -0.36 -18.30
C ILE A 437 4.57 0.27 -19.61
N LEU A 438 3.95 -0.10 -20.73
CA LEU A 438 4.34 0.38 -22.06
C LEU A 438 3.85 1.79 -22.37
N ARG A 439 2.76 2.22 -21.72
CA ARG A 439 2.15 3.53 -21.97
C ARG A 439 3.05 4.66 -21.49
N GLU A 440 2.99 5.79 -22.18
CA GLU A 440 3.60 7.03 -21.71
C GLU A 440 3.06 7.43 -20.33
N GLN A 441 3.94 7.97 -19.49
CA GLN A 441 3.75 7.97 -18.04
C GLN A 441 2.50 8.76 -17.59
N VAL A 442 2.16 9.84 -18.29
CA VAL A 442 0.98 10.69 -18.00
C VAL A 442 -0.34 9.94 -18.28
N GLY A 443 -0.30 8.89 -19.11
CA GLY A 443 -1.49 8.16 -19.53
C GLY A 443 -1.83 6.92 -18.70
N VAL A 444 -0.96 6.51 -17.76
CA VAL A 444 -1.11 5.23 -17.03
C VAL A 444 -2.41 5.21 -16.22
N TRP A 445 -2.64 6.23 -15.38
CA TRP A 445 -3.84 6.33 -14.55
C TRP A 445 -5.13 6.37 -15.39
N LYS A 446 -5.18 7.21 -16.43
CA LYS A 446 -6.30 7.24 -17.40
C LYS A 446 -6.52 5.89 -18.10
N GLY A 447 -5.50 5.04 -18.17
CA GLY A 447 -5.57 3.70 -18.76
C GLY A 447 -6.19 2.64 -17.88
N LEU A 448 -6.35 2.93 -16.60
CA LEU A 448 -7.06 2.08 -15.67
C LEU A 448 -8.58 2.22 -15.84
N ASP A 449 -9.03 3.35 -16.38
CA ASP A 449 -10.45 3.62 -16.60
C ASP A 449 -11.13 2.51 -17.42
N GLY A 450 -12.31 2.12 -16.96
CA GLY A 450 -13.07 0.98 -17.50
C GLY A 450 -12.53 -0.43 -17.16
N ARG A 451 -11.37 -0.58 -16.50
CA ARG A 451 -10.86 -1.89 -16.01
C ARG A 451 -10.90 -2.05 -14.50
N MET A 452 -11.09 -0.95 -13.79
CA MET A 452 -11.09 -0.90 -12.34
C MET A 452 -12.35 -1.53 -11.78
N VAL A 453 -12.18 -2.38 -10.78
CA VAL A 453 -13.26 -2.94 -9.97
C VAL A 453 -13.27 -2.18 -8.64
N PHE A 454 -14.43 -1.61 -8.31
CA PHE A 454 -14.66 -0.86 -7.08
C PHE A 454 -15.56 -1.64 -6.14
N ALA A 455 -15.48 -1.37 -4.84
CA ALA A 455 -16.37 -1.96 -3.86
C ALA A 455 -17.85 -1.66 -4.18
N PRO A 456 -18.77 -2.57 -3.83
CA PRO A 456 -20.18 -2.24 -3.86
C PRO A 456 -20.47 -1.09 -2.88
N VAL A 457 -21.55 -0.35 -3.13
CA VAL A 457 -21.98 0.68 -2.20
C VAL A 457 -22.48 0.03 -0.92
N THR A 458 -21.92 0.46 0.20
CA THR A 458 -22.24 -0.01 1.54
C THR A 458 -22.31 1.16 2.51
N ALA A 459 -22.60 0.88 3.78
CA ALA A 459 -22.57 1.90 4.83
C ALA A 459 -21.19 2.55 5.02
N MET A 460 -20.11 1.91 4.54
CA MET A 460 -18.75 2.46 4.55
C MET A 460 -18.49 3.47 3.45
N THR A 461 -19.34 3.55 2.42
CA THR A 461 -19.06 4.40 1.26
C THR A 461 -19.16 5.88 1.64
N ASP A 462 -18.13 6.65 1.31
CA ASP A 462 -18.06 8.06 1.70
C ASP A 462 -19.18 8.88 1.06
N ALA A 463 -19.70 9.83 1.84
CA ALA A 463 -20.85 10.63 1.44
C ALA A 463 -20.60 11.41 0.14
N ASP A 464 -19.38 11.91 -0.06
CA ASP A 464 -18.96 12.63 -1.25
C ASP A 464 -18.98 11.75 -2.50
N MET A 465 -18.60 10.48 -2.32
CA MET A 465 -18.66 9.46 -3.37
C MET A 465 -20.11 9.11 -3.72
N LEU A 466 -21.02 9.08 -2.74
CA LEU A 466 -22.45 8.88 -2.95
C LEU A 466 -23.08 10.06 -3.70
N ARG A 467 -22.87 11.29 -3.22
CA ARG A 467 -23.43 12.52 -3.84
C ARG A 467 -22.99 12.65 -5.30
N SER A 468 -21.69 12.47 -5.56
CA SER A 468 -21.16 12.55 -6.93
C SER A 468 -21.73 11.47 -7.86
N ARG A 469 -22.04 10.29 -7.32
CA ARG A 469 -22.66 9.21 -8.10
C ARG A 469 -24.12 9.52 -8.41
N GLU A 470 -24.88 10.00 -7.43
CA GLU A 470 -26.27 10.44 -7.60
C GLU A 470 -26.36 11.58 -8.61
N GLU A 471 -25.45 12.56 -8.54
CA GLU A 471 -25.34 13.65 -9.51
C GLU A 471 -25.08 13.13 -10.93
N MET A 472 -24.14 12.19 -11.12
CA MET A 472 -23.90 11.58 -12.43
C MET A 472 -25.09 10.77 -12.94
N GLU A 473 -25.79 10.04 -12.06
CA GLU A 473 -27.01 9.32 -12.41
C GLU A 473 -28.15 10.27 -12.78
N ASN A 474 -28.29 11.39 -12.05
CA ASN A 474 -29.26 12.44 -12.32
C ASN A 474 -28.93 13.15 -13.64
N MET A 475 -27.67 13.51 -13.90
CA MET A 475 -27.25 14.06 -15.19
C MET A 475 -27.53 13.10 -16.35
N ARG A 476 -27.25 11.80 -16.16
CA ARG A 476 -27.54 10.78 -17.17
C ARG A 476 -29.04 10.61 -17.40
N ARG A 477 -29.84 10.68 -16.34
CA ARG A 477 -31.31 10.63 -16.42
C ARG A 477 -31.86 11.87 -17.14
N ASN A 478 -31.41 13.05 -16.75
CA ASN A 478 -31.77 14.32 -17.39
C ASN A 478 -31.34 14.36 -18.87
N PHE A 479 -30.20 13.75 -19.23
CA PHE A 479 -29.77 13.65 -20.63
C PHE A 479 -30.65 12.68 -21.45
N LEU A 480 -31.09 11.57 -20.84
CA LEU A 480 -32.01 10.61 -21.48
C LEU A 480 -33.44 11.17 -21.59
N GLU A 481 -33.88 11.96 -20.62
CA GLU A 481 -35.21 12.59 -20.57
C GLU A 481 -35.27 13.88 -21.41
N GLY A 482 -34.18 14.65 -21.50
CA GLY A 482 -34.05 15.84 -22.34
C GLY A 482 -33.73 15.57 -23.81
N GLY A 483 -33.43 14.32 -24.18
CA GLY A 483 -33.18 13.89 -25.57
C GLY A 483 -34.44 13.74 -26.44
N GLY A 484 -35.62 14.10 -25.92
CA GLY A 484 -36.88 13.96 -26.62
C GLY A 484 -37.83 15.12 -26.35
N SER A 485 -37.52 16.33 -26.81
CA SER A 485 -38.46 17.40 -27.17
C SER A 485 -37.68 18.60 -27.74
N SER A 486 -37.48 18.63 -29.06
CA SER A 486 -37.09 19.85 -29.78
C SER A 486 -38.32 20.50 -30.38
N GLU A 487 -39.14 21.14 -29.56
CA GLU A 487 -40.06 22.22 -29.92
C GLU A 487 -40.03 23.12 -28.67
N GLY A 488 -39.30 24.23 -28.64
CA GLY A 488 -39.42 25.36 -29.53
C GLY A 488 -40.32 26.39 -28.85
N GLU A 489 -39.82 27.08 -27.83
CA GLU A 489 -40.38 28.36 -27.38
C GLU A 489 -39.34 29.14 -26.54
N SER A 490 -39.18 30.39 -26.94
CA SER A 490 -38.30 31.44 -26.43
C SER A 490 -38.99 32.26 -25.33
N GLU A 491 -38.20 33.02 -24.58
CA GLU A 491 -38.61 34.11 -23.65
C GLU A 491 -39.14 33.56 -22.30
N ASP A 492 -38.72 33.99 -21.10
CA ASP A 492 -38.28 35.31 -20.63
C ASP A 492 -37.28 35.22 -19.46
N GLU A 493 -36.44 36.26 -19.36
CA GLU A 493 -35.65 36.60 -18.18
C GLU A 493 -36.57 37.19 -17.10
N GLU A 494 -36.69 36.54 -15.94
CA GLU A 494 -37.18 37.19 -14.71
C GLU A 494 -36.10 37.10 -13.62
N GLU A 495 -35.53 38.27 -13.31
CA GLU A 495 -34.79 38.55 -12.08
C GLU A 495 -35.72 38.35 -10.88
N GLY A 496 -35.31 37.48 -9.95
CA GLY A 496 -35.98 37.27 -8.67
C GLY A 496 -34.96 37.30 -7.54
N ASP A 497 -35.00 38.40 -6.79
CA ASP A 497 -34.26 38.64 -5.55
C ASP A 497 -34.81 37.82 -4.36
N GLY A 498 -33.90 37.45 -3.45
CA GLY A 498 -34.19 36.98 -2.08
C GLY A 498 -33.93 35.48 -1.89
N GLU A 499 -33.31 34.99 -0.82
CA GLU A 499 -32.93 35.54 0.49
C GLU A 499 -31.73 34.69 0.99
N ASP A 500 -30.77 35.34 1.66
CA ASP A 500 -29.70 34.68 2.41
C ASP A 500 -30.28 33.82 3.54
N ASP A 501 -30.08 32.50 3.51
CA ASP A 501 -30.29 31.60 4.66
C ASP A 501 -28.94 30.95 5.02
N ASP A 502 -28.26 31.57 5.98
CA ASP A 502 -27.06 31.08 6.64
C ASP A 502 -27.42 29.90 7.55
N GLY A 503 -26.86 28.72 7.28
CA GLY A 503 -27.11 27.57 8.16
C GLY A 503 -26.38 26.26 7.86
N ASP A 504 -25.19 26.29 7.23
CA ASP A 504 -24.35 25.09 7.08
C ASP A 504 -23.38 24.93 8.26
N GLU A 505 -23.75 24.12 9.26
CA GLU A 505 -22.77 23.50 10.16
C GLU A 505 -22.22 22.24 9.51
N ASP A 506 -21.09 22.39 8.82
CA ASP A 506 -20.26 21.32 8.25
C ASP A 506 -19.53 20.56 9.39
N PRO A 507 -19.81 19.26 9.63
CA PRO A 507 -19.29 18.53 10.79
C PRO A 507 -17.83 18.07 10.65
N MET A 508 -17.05 18.55 9.66
CA MET A 508 -15.66 18.08 9.47
C MET A 508 -14.62 19.16 9.20
N ARG A 509 -14.86 20.41 9.60
CA ARG A 509 -13.83 21.46 9.55
C ARG A 509 -12.94 21.41 10.79
N MET A 510 -11.87 20.59 10.76
CA MET A 510 -10.84 20.64 11.79
C MET A 510 -10.21 22.04 11.83
N THR A 511 -10.22 22.64 13.01
CA THR A 511 -9.71 23.98 13.26
C THR A 511 -8.18 24.00 13.24
N ASP A 512 -7.58 25.13 12.90
CA ASP A 512 -6.11 25.27 12.84
C ASP A 512 -5.43 24.92 14.18
N ALA A 513 -6.15 25.00 15.31
CA ALA A 513 -5.68 24.60 16.63
C ALA A 513 -5.64 23.07 16.84
N GLU A 514 -6.52 22.30 16.21
CA GLU A 514 -6.56 20.84 16.33
C GLU A 514 -5.43 20.17 15.53
N ILE A 515 -4.99 20.80 14.44
CA ILE A 515 -3.85 20.35 13.64
C ILE A 515 -2.52 20.79 14.28
N GLU A 516 -2.45 21.97 14.90
CA GLU A 516 -1.28 22.37 15.71
C GLU A 516 -1.06 21.45 16.93
N GLY A 517 -2.13 20.84 17.45
CA GLY A 517 -2.06 19.80 18.50
C GLY A 517 -1.38 18.52 18.00
N LEU A 518 -1.75 18.03 16.81
CA LEU A 518 -1.18 16.81 16.21
C LEU A 518 0.30 16.96 15.83
N VAL A 519 0.73 18.15 15.40
CA VAL A 519 2.13 18.42 15.01
C VAL A 519 3.03 18.69 16.22
N ARG A 520 2.47 19.14 17.35
CA ARG A 520 3.25 19.31 18.59
C ARG A 520 3.61 17.99 19.25
N GLU A 521 2.73 16.99 19.17
CA GLU A 521 3.03 15.65 19.72
C GLU A 521 4.12 14.94 18.90
N ASP A 522 4.15 15.11 17.57
CA ASP A 522 5.22 14.58 16.70
C ASP A 522 6.58 15.30 16.89
N MET A 523 6.62 16.53 17.42
CA MET A 523 7.88 17.27 17.69
C MET A 523 8.38 17.15 19.13
N GLU A 524 7.51 16.84 20.10
CA GLU A 524 7.92 16.61 21.49
C GLU A 524 8.48 15.19 21.71
N GLU A 525 8.12 14.19 20.88
CA GLU A 525 8.77 12.86 20.88
C GLU A 525 10.16 12.81 20.23
N GLU A 526 10.56 13.81 19.43
CA GLU A 526 11.93 13.94 18.89
C GLU A 526 12.84 14.82 19.78
N GLY A 527 12.35 15.26 20.95
CA GLY A 527 13.01 16.27 21.80
C GLY A 527 13.42 15.83 23.22
N GLU A 528 12.88 14.74 23.77
CA GLU A 528 13.30 14.20 25.07
C GLU A 528 13.35 12.66 25.02
N GLY A 529 14.57 12.14 24.83
CA GLY A 529 14.89 10.71 24.86
C GLY A 529 16.36 10.45 24.59
#